data_AF-A0A918TWM2-F1
#
_entry.id   AF-A0A918TWM2-F1
#
_cell.length_a   1.000
_cell.length_b   1.000
_cell.length_c   1.000
_cell.angle_alpha   90.00
_cell.angle_beta   90.00
_cell.angle_gamma   90.00
#
_symmetry.space_group_name_H-M   'P 1'
#
loop_
_entity.id
_entity.type
_entity.pdbx_description
1 polymer ?
#
loop_
_entity_poly.entity_id
_entity_poly.type
_entity_poly.pdbx_seq_one_letter_code
_entity_poly.pdbx_strand_id
1 'polypeptide(L)'
;MAAMCALSPPRLPGPVRRALLVGAALLTLGAAGGAARSAIDPPQSHCGDPRSAQFPLGSRLSGGPRTYERGGSPQTWRLELRNTTDAACRDVHPVAVLSDKGRALEPGHIHLDFYDADGARWLPVAFERTDEAENVGVLGGGSPQDASGFPGFVVPPHGTVTVPLRLAFAGNTPAGPVTANVTAVQKRGDDGAWVGESDDYTFAVEPGRPGVHPERPGVHPGRTHRAAAPGGNRGNDDAPPALADTGDALPLYGIGATACALLAGGTALVLGMRAVRRRTAAVQEEVRAAAGVRRPPGADH
;
A
#
# COMPACT_ATOMS: atom_id res chain seq x y z
N MET A 1 45.23 -3.78 62.75
CA MET A 1 44.11 -4.48 63.40
C MET A 1 43.25 -5.06 62.27
N ALA A 2 43.14 -6.38 62.23
CA ALA A 2 42.31 -7.25 61.38
C ALA A 2 42.39 -7.15 59.83
N ALA A 3 42.97 -8.20 59.24
CA ALA A 3 42.79 -8.65 57.87
C ALA A 3 41.53 -9.53 57.76
N MET A 4 40.90 -9.58 56.59
CA MET A 4 40.05 -10.70 56.18
C MET A 4 40.34 -11.09 54.73
N CYS A 5 40.95 -12.27 54.62
CA CYS A 5 41.09 -13.10 53.43
C CYS A 5 39.80 -13.85 53.10
N ALA A 6 39.86 -14.52 51.94
CA ALA A 6 39.31 -15.85 51.63
C ALA A 6 38.15 -15.86 50.64
N LEU A 7 38.03 -16.78 49.69
CA LEU A 7 38.89 -17.81 49.10
C LEU A 7 38.07 -18.37 47.91
N SER A 8 38.73 -18.91 46.89
CA SER A 8 38.12 -19.63 45.77
C SER A 8 38.08 -21.17 46.03
N PRO A 9 37.56 -22.03 45.12
CA PRO A 9 36.62 -23.13 45.37
C PRO A 9 37.27 -24.51 45.64
N PRO A 10 36.48 -25.60 45.71
CA PRO A 10 36.76 -26.69 44.76
C PRO A 10 35.54 -27.40 44.12
N ARG A 11 35.87 -28.00 42.98
CA ARG A 11 35.07 -28.88 42.09
C ARG A 11 34.84 -30.25 42.73
N LEU A 12 33.72 -30.89 42.38
CA LEU A 12 33.41 -32.30 42.68
C LEU A 12 33.55 -33.20 41.44
N PRO A 13 33.76 -34.52 41.62
CA PRO A 13 34.38 -35.41 40.64
C PRO A 13 33.38 -36.29 39.83
N GLY A 14 33.80 -36.77 38.64
CA GLY A 14 33.24 -37.99 38.03
C GLY A 14 33.76 -39.26 38.74
N PRO A 15 33.69 -40.49 38.20
CA PRO A 15 33.17 -41.00 36.90
C PRO A 15 32.17 -42.18 37.11
N VAL A 16 31.59 -42.80 36.06
CA VAL A 16 31.58 -44.28 35.84
C VAL A 16 31.17 -44.58 34.38
N ARG A 17 32.02 -45.30 33.65
CA ARG A 17 31.69 -45.97 32.38
C ARG A 17 30.96 -47.29 32.68
N ARG A 18 29.81 -47.53 32.05
CA ARG A 18 29.27 -48.89 31.87
C ARG A 18 28.98 -49.12 30.39
N ALA A 19 29.73 -50.06 29.84
CA ALA A 19 29.51 -50.64 28.53
C ALA A 19 28.28 -51.55 28.56
N LEU A 20 27.49 -51.52 27.49
CA LEU A 20 26.55 -52.58 27.13
C LEU A 20 26.58 -52.75 25.61
N LEU A 21 27.09 -53.90 25.20
CA LEU A 21 26.96 -54.51 23.88
C LEU A 21 25.57 -55.14 23.79
N VAL A 22 24.74 -54.75 22.82
CA VAL A 22 23.59 -55.56 22.35
C VAL A 22 23.32 -55.31 20.86
N GLY A 23 23.44 -56.38 20.07
CA GLY A 23 22.50 -56.74 19.00
C GLY A 23 22.54 -56.00 17.67
N ALA A 24 23.25 -56.55 16.69
CA ALA A 24 22.95 -56.33 15.28
C ALA A 24 21.63 -57.04 14.92
N ALA A 25 20.62 -56.27 14.51
CA ALA A 25 19.42 -56.79 13.85
C ALA A 25 19.41 -56.26 12.41
N LEU A 26 19.65 -57.15 11.45
CA LEU A 26 19.39 -56.92 10.03
C LEU A 26 17.87 -56.91 9.83
N LEU A 27 17.30 -55.72 9.65
CA LEU A 27 15.97 -55.56 9.06
C LEU A 27 16.16 -55.06 7.63
N THR A 28 16.00 -55.96 6.66
CA THR A 28 15.86 -55.61 5.25
C THR A 28 14.51 -54.91 5.04
N LEU A 29 14.46 -53.60 5.27
CA LEU A 29 13.39 -52.77 4.71
C LEU A 29 13.71 -52.57 3.23
N GLY A 30 12.93 -53.21 2.37
CA GLY A 30 12.86 -52.88 0.95
C GLY A 30 12.42 -51.44 0.78
N ALA A 31 13.39 -50.54 0.58
CA ALA A 31 13.15 -49.17 0.18
C ALA A 31 12.69 -49.16 -1.29
N ALA A 32 11.38 -49.28 -1.51
CA ALA A 32 10.78 -48.70 -2.70
C ALA A 32 10.69 -47.18 -2.45
N GLY A 33 11.85 -46.52 -2.43
CA GLY A 33 11.97 -45.08 -2.49
C GLY A 33 11.52 -44.64 -3.88
N GLY A 34 10.20 -44.50 -4.06
CA GLY A 34 9.66 -43.65 -5.09
C GLY A 34 10.11 -42.24 -4.74
N ALA A 35 11.27 -41.84 -5.26
CA ALA A 35 11.65 -40.45 -5.32
C ALA A 35 10.51 -39.74 -6.03
N ALA A 36 9.65 -39.08 -5.25
CA ALA A 36 8.83 -38.01 -5.76
C ALA A 36 9.84 -37.07 -6.41
N ARG A 37 9.90 -37.09 -7.75
CA ARG A 37 10.57 -36.04 -8.49
C ARG A 37 9.88 -34.77 -8.02
N SER A 38 10.56 -33.97 -7.21
CA SER A 38 10.15 -32.59 -7.02
C SER A 38 9.93 -32.06 -8.43
N ALA A 39 8.69 -31.71 -8.75
CA ALA A 39 8.41 -31.01 -9.98
C ALA A 39 9.37 -29.83 -9.98
N ILE A 40 10.31 -29.82 -10.93
CA ILE A 40 11.13 -28.64 -11.17
C ILE A 40 10.10 -27.56 -11.48
N ASP A 41 9.98 -26.58 -10.61
CA ASP A 41 9.11 -25.43 -10.84
C ASP A 41 9.48 -24.91 -12.23
N PRO A 42 8.53 -24.82 -13.18
CA PRO A 42 8.85 -24.34 -14.50
C PRO A 42 9.53 -22.97 -14.37
N PRO A 43 10.58 -22.68 -15.16
CA PRO A 43 11.28 -21.41 -15.07
C PRO A 43 10.25 -20.28 -15.17
N GLN A 44 10.14 -19.47 -14.11
CA GLN A 44 9.18 -18.38 -14.05
C GLN A 44 9.41 -17.45 -15.23
N SER A 45 8.36 -17.19 -16.01
CA SER A 45 8.48 -16.30 -17.16
C SER A 45 8.68 -14.86 -16.69
N HIS A 46 9.90 -14.36 -16.82
CA HIS A 46 10.23 -12.98 -16.50
C HIS A 46 9.59 -12.04 -17.53
N CYS A 47 8.93 -11.00 -17.05
CA CYS A 47 8.59 -9.84 -17.87
C CYS A 47 9.88 -9.07 -18.17
N GLY A 48 10.31 -9.08 -19.42
CA GLY A 48 11.54 -8.42 -19.89
C GLY A 48 12.84 -9.14 -19.55
N ASP A 49 13.95 -8.55 -20.01
CA ASP A 49 15.31 -8.99 -19.66
C ASP A 49 15.65 -8.52 -18.24
N PRO A 50 15.89 -9.44 -17.27
CA PRO A 50 16.22 -9.07 -15.90
C PRO A 50 17.56 -8.32 -15.76
N ARG A 51 18.41 -8.29 -16.80
CA ARG A 51 19.68 -7.55 -16.81
C ARG A 51 19.53 -6.13 -17.39
N SER A 52 18.39 -5.80 -18.00
CA SER A 52 18.12 -4.48 -18.53
C SER A 52 17.92 -3.47 -17.40
N ALA A 53 18.49 -2.28 -17.56
CA ALA A 53 18.21 -1.14 -16.67
C ALA A 53 16.89 -0.42 -17.03
N GLN A 54 16.31 -0.72 -18.18
CA GLN A 54 15.04 -0.14 -18.63
C GLN A 54 13.87 -1.04 -18.23
N PHE A 55 12.79 -0.42 -17.75
CA PHE A 55 11.57 -1.13 -17.45
C PHE A 55 10.92 -1.71 -18.71
N PRO A 56 10.49 -2.98 -18.70
CA PRO A 56 9.82 -3.62 -19.83
C PRO A 56 8.38 -3.14 -20.07
N LEU A 57 7.75 -2.52 -19.07
CA LEU A 57 6.46 -1.85 -19.17
C LEU A 57 6.63 -0.34 -19.01
N GLY A 58 6.11 0.42 -19.96
CA GLY A 58 5.78 1.83 -19.75
C GLY A 58 4.48 1.92 -18.95
N SER A 59 4.49 2.67 -17.85
CA SER A 59 3.29 2.93 -17.04
C SER A 59 2.93 4.41 -17.13
N ARG A 60 1.65 4.72 -17.33
CA ARG A 60 1.19 6.11 -17.40
C ARG A 60 -0.14 6.29 -16.70
N LEU A 61 -0.18 7.23 -15.76
CA LEU A 61 -1.38 7.63 -15.06
C LEU A 61 -1.93 8.92 -15.67
N SER A 62 -3.22 8.96 -16.04
CA SER A 62 -3.81 10.11 -16.75
C SER A 62 -5.31 10.26 -16.54
N GLY A 63 -5.85 11.41 -16.97
CA GLY A 63 -7.29 11.69 -17.00
C GLY A 63 -7.91 12.18 -15.70
N GLY A 64 -7.17 12.13 -14.58
CA GLY A 64 -7.62 12.64 -13.30
C GLY A 64 -7.88 14.16 -13.30
N PRO A 65 -8.65 14.68 -12.34
CA PRO A 65 -8.76 16.11 -12.12
C PRO A 65 -7.50 16.65 -11.43
N ARG A 66 -7.39 17.98 -11.34
CA ARG A 66 -6.36 18.65 -10.51
C ARG A 66 -6.82 18.92 -9.09
N THR A 67 -8.11 18.77 -8.83
CA THR A 67 -8.74 19.08 -7.54
C THR A 67 -9.79 18.04 -7.18
N TYR A 68 -9.92 17.79 -5.88
CA TYR A 68 -10.86 16.87 -5.26
C TYR A 68 -11.63 17.56 -4.15
N GLU A 69 -12.93 17.32 -4.09
CA GLU A 69 -13.74 17.70 -2.94
C GLU A 69 -13.74 16.56 -1.91
N ARG A 70 -13.61 16.89 -0.62
CA ARG A 70 -13.76 15.91 0.47
C ARG A 70 -15.18 15.34 0.47
N GLY A 71 -15.30 14.02 0.55
CA GLY A 71 -16.59 13.33 0.45
C GLY A 71 -17.27 13.49 -0.91
N GLY A 72 -16.55 14.02 -1.91
CA GLY A 72 -17.04 14.16 -3.27
C GLY A 72 -17.19 12.80 -3.96
N SER A 73 -17.91 12.81 -5.09
CA SER A 73 -18.06 11.61 -5.90
C SER A 73 -16.73 11.13 -6.50
N PRO A 74 -16.56 9.80 -6.70
CA PRO A 74 -15.37 9.26 -7.33
C PRO A 74 -15.09 9.85 -8.71
N GLN A 75 -13.82 10.14 -8.98
CA GLN A 75 -13.33 10.71 -10.23
C GLN A 75 -12.57 9.64 -11.00
N THR A 76 -12.76 9.60 -12.32
CA THR A 76 -12.20 8.55 -13.17
C THR A 76 -10.81 8.90 -13.67
N TRP A 77 -9.91 7.91 -13.63
CA TRP A 77 -8.56 7.97 -14.18
C TRP A 77 -8.32 6.78 -15.09
N ARG A 78 -7.21 6.82 -15.81
CA ARG A 78 -6.70 5.71 -16.61
C ARG A 78 -5.25 5.44 -16.23
N LEU A 79 -4.96 4.20 -15.88
CA LEU A 79 -3.61 3.65 -15.85
C LEU A 79 -3.37 2.87 -17.14
N GLU A 80 -2.42 3.32 -17.95
CA GLU A 80 -1.97 2.61 -19.15
C GLU A 80 -0.70 1.82 -18.82
N LEU A 81 -0.70 0.53 -19.14
CA LEU A 81 0.47 -0.35 -19.07
C LEU A 81 0.81 -0.78 -20.50
N ARG A 82 1.93 -0.29 -21.02
CA ARG A 82 2.40 -0.60 -22.38
C ARG A 82 3.63 -1.50 -22.33
N ASN A 83 3.51 -2.68 -22.89
CA ASN A 83 4.61 -3.62 -23.00
C ASN A 83 5.50 -3.28 -24.21
N THR A 84 6.81 -3.20 -24.01
CA THR A 84 7.79 -2.94 -25.09
C THR A 84 8.55 -4.19 -25.51
N THR A 85 8.19 -5.36 -24.96
CA THR A 85 8.89 -6.63 -25.15
C THR A 85 8.12 -7.56 -26.10
N ASP A 86 8.81 -8.59 -26.59
CA ASP A 86 8.26 -9.61 -27.49
C ASP A 86 7.45 -10.71 -26.77
N ALA A 87 7.40 -10.69 -25.44
CA ALA A 87 6.68 -11.68 -24.63
C ALA A 87 5.57 -11.00 -23.81
N ALA A 88 4.52 -11.75 -23.48
CA ALA A 88 3.47 -11.25 -22.61
C ALA A 88 4.01 -11.10 -21.18
N CYS A 89 3.73 -9.96 -20.56
CA CYS A 89 3.97 -9.78 -19.12
C CYS A 89 2.72 -10.23 -18.37
N ARG A 90 2.87 -11.26 -17.54
CA ARG A 90 1.79 -11.87 -16.75
C ARG A 90 1.98 -11.56 -15.27
N ASP A 91 0.92 -11.78 -14.49
CA ASP A 91 0.91 -11.60 -13.03
C ASP A 91 1.34 -10.17 -12.64
N VAL A 92 0.92 -9.18 -13.44
CA VAL A 92 1.26 -7.78 -13.20
C VAL A 92 0.25 -7.19 -12.21
N HIS A 93 0.73 -6.82 -11.03
CA HIS A 93 -0.02 -6.15 -9.98
C HIS A 93 0.52 -4.72 -9.82
N PRO A 94 -0.19 -3.71 -10.33
CA PRO A 94 0.15 -2.33 -10.07
C PRO A 94 0.02 -2.01 -8.58
N VAL A 95 0.93 -1.18 -8.08
CA VAL A 95 0.97 -0.69 -6.71
C VAL A 95 0.82 0.82 -6.76
N ALA A 96 -0.31 1.32 -6.26
CA ALA A 96 -0.56 2.75 -6.13
C ALA A 96 0.09 3.28 -4.86
N VAL A 97 0.74 4.44 -4.96
CA VAL A 97 1.32 5.14 -3.82
C VAL A 97 0.76 6.56 -3.80
N LEU A 98 0.19 6.96 -2.67
CA LEU A 98 -0.34 8.31 -2.44
C LEU A 98 0.35 8.93 -1.22
N SER A 99 0.86 10.15 -1.39
CA SER A 99 1.49 10.91 -0.31
C SER A 99 0.99 12.34 -0.29
N ASP A 100 0.84 12.90 0.92
CA ASP A 100 0.56 14.32 1.11
C ASP A 100 1.76 15.01 1.73
N LYS A 101 1.94 16.31 1.41
CA LYS A 101 3.05 17.10 1.95
C LYS A 101 3.00 17.21 3.48
N GLY A 102 1.80 17.19 4.06
CA GLY A 102 1.56 17.32 5.50
C GLY A 102 1.77 16.03 6.27
N ARG A 103 1.95 14.88 5.59
CA ARG A 103 1.99 13.55 6.20
C ARG A 103 0.77 13.26 7.08
N ALA A 104 -0.38 13.78 6.71
CA ALA A 104 -1.64 13.63 7.44
C ALA A 104 -2.65 12.71 6.73
N LEU A 105 -2.36 12.29 5.50
CA LEU A 105 -3.21 11.40 4.73
C LEU A 105 -3.11 9.97 5.28
N GLU A 106 -4.21 9.46 5.84
CA GLU A 106 -4.35 8.10 6.33
C GLU A 106 -5.00 7.18 5.29
N PRO A 107 -4.81 5.85 5.38
CA PRO A 107 -5.40 4.89 4.44
C PRO A 107 -6.92 5.00 4.34
N GLY A 108 -7.61 5.18 5.47
CA GLY A 108 -9.07 5.31 5.53
C GLY A 108 -9.62 6.57 4.86
N HIS A 109 -8.78 7.54 4.49
CA HIS A 109 -9.18 8.71 3.72
C HIS A 109 -9.28 8.43 2.21
N ILE A 110 -8.65 7.35 1.73
CA ILE A 110 -8.47 7.08 0.31
C ILE A 110 -9.43 5.97 -0.12
N HIS A 111 -10.24 6.25 -1.13
CA HIS A 111 -11.09 5.25 -1.78
C HIS A 111 -10.66 5.13 -3.24
N LEU A 112 -9.77 4.18 -3.52
CA LEU A 112 -9.36 3.83 -4.87
C LEU A 112 -9.95 2.48 -5.23
N ASP A 113 -10.62 2.40 -6.37
CA ASP A 113 -10.99 1.14 -6.98
C ASP A 113 -10.46 1.08 -8.41
N PHE A 114 -10.18 -0.13 -8.88
CA PHE A 114 -9.80 -0.40 -10.26
C PHE A 114 -10.82 -1.32 -10.92
N TYR A 115 -10.94 -1.22 -12.24
CA TYR A 115 -11.84 -2.09 -12.98
C TYR A 115 -11.11 -3.35 -13.46
N ASP A 116 -11.58 -4.50 -12.99
CA ASP A 116 -11.24 -5.82 -13.49
C ASP A 116 -12.17 -6.15 -14.66
N ALA A 117 -11.63 -6.04 -15.88
CA ALA A 117 -12.39 -6.25 -17.10
C ALA A 117 -12.81 -7.71 -17.30
N ASP A 118 -11.96 -8.67 -16.88
CA ASP A 118 -12.24 -10.10 -17.01
C ASP A 118 -13.36 -10.53 -16.06
N GLY A 119 -13.34 -10.00 -14.84
CA GLY A 119 -14.41 -10.17 -13.84
C GLY A 119 -15.59 -9.21 -14.01
N ALA A 120 -15.53 -8.28 -14.98
CA ALA A 120 -16.51 -7.22 -15.23
C ALA A 120 -16.93 -6.42 -13.97
N ARG A 121 -16.00 -6.17 -13.05
CA ARG A 121 -16.30 -5.63 -11.71
C ARG A 121 -15.29 -4.57 -11.27
N TRP A 122 -15.75 -3.67 -10.40
CA TRP A 122 -14.87 -2.76 -9.68
C TRP A 122 -14.33 -3.45 -8.43
N LEU A 123 -13.02 -3.40 -8.22
CA LEU A 123 -12.33 -4.00 -7.10
C LEU A 123 -11.65 -2.93 -6.24
N PRO A 124 -11.83 -2.97 -4.91
CA PRO A 124 -11.20 -2.02 -4.02
C PRO A 124 -9.70 -2.25 -3.87
N VAL A 125 -8.99 -1.16 -3.68
CA VAL A 125 -7.57 -1.14 -3.31
C VAL A 125 -7.48 -0.86 -1.82
N ALA A 126 -7.04 -1.85 -1.06
CA ALA A 126 -6.71 -1.67 0.35
C ALA A 126 -5.35 -0.93 0.44
N PHE A 127 -5.33 0.14 1.23
CA PHE A 127 -4.10 0.89 1.50
C PHE A 127 -3.54 0.56 2.87
N GLU A 128 -2.23 0.50 2.95
CA GLU A 128 -1.46 0.50 4.18
C GLU A 128 -0.57 1.73 4.22
N ARG A 129 -0.31 2.24 5.42
CA ARG A 129 0.57 3.39 5.61
C ARG A 129 1.97 2.93 5.98
N THR A 130 2.97 3.46 5.29
CA THR A 130 4.38 3.22 5.60
C THR A 130 4.89 4.17 6.68
N ASP A 131 6.07 3.89 7.23
CA ASP A 131 6.75 4.74 8.21
C ASP A 131 7.11 6.12 7.64
N GLU A 132 7.30 6.20 6.32
CA GLU A 132 7.52 7.44 5.57
C GLU A 132 6.24 8.29 5.40
N ALA A 133 5.08 7.78 5.83
CA ALA A 133 3.75 8.34 5.59
C ALA A 133 3.32 8.35 4.12
N GLU A 134 3.74 7.32 3.38
CA GLU A 134 3.18 6.99 2.08
C GLU A 134 2.04 5.99 2.28
N ASN A 135 0.93 6.15 1.54
CA ASN A 135 -0.16 5.18 1.52
C ASN A 135 0.03 4.28 0.30
N VAL A 136 0.29 3.01 0.52
CA VAL A 136 0.61 2.02 -0.51
C VAL A 136 -0.53 1.02 -0.64
N GLY A 137 -1.03 0.84 -1.86
CA GLY A 137 -2.15 -0.06 -2.13
C GLY A 137 -1.92 -0.89 -3.38
N VAL A 138 -2.06 -2.20 -3.26
CA VAL A 138 -1.90 -3.14 -4.39
C VAL A 138 -3.23 -3.30 -5.10
N LEU A 139 -3.22 -3.15 -6.43
CA LEU A 139 -4.35 -3.52 -7.29
C LEU A 139 -4.41 -5.05 -7.39
N GLY A 140 -4.89 -5.67 -6.31
CA GLY A 140 -4.96 -7.12 -6.11
C GLY A 140 -6.35 -7.64 -5.73
N GLY A 141 -7.37 -6.76 -5.68
CA GLY A 141 -8.75 -7.13 -5.33
C GLY A 141 -8.94 -7.54 -3.88
N GLY A 142 -8.32 -6.80 -2.96
CA GLY A 142 -8.24 -7.16 -1.54
C GLY A 142 -9.57 -7.03 -0.80
N SER A 143 -10.35 -8.11 -0.80
CA SER A 143 -11.12 -8.53 0.38
C SER A 143 -10.71 -9.96 0.73
N PRO A 144 -10.42 -10.27 2.01
CA PRO A 144 -10.18 -11.65 2.46
C PRO A 144 -11.34 -12.62 2.15
N GLN A 145 -12.52 -12.07 1.82
CA GLN A 145 -13.73 -12.83 1.51
C GLN A 145 -13.86 -13.19 0.02
N ASP A 146 -13.04 -12.61 -0.87
CA ASP A 146 -13.07 -12.92 -2.30
C ASP A 146 -12.19 -14.14 -2.61
N ALA A 147 -12.81 -15.32 -2.61
CA ALA A 147 -12.15 -16.61 -2.89
C ALA A 147 -11.59 -16.73 -4.33
N SER A 148 -11.87 -15.75 -5.21
CA SER A 148 -11.44 -15.71 -6.62
C SER A 148 -10.43 -14.60 -6.90
N GLY A 149 -9.58 -14.26 -5.92
CA GLY A 149 -8.67 -13.11 -5.90
C GLY A 149 -8.08 -12.73 -7.26
N PHE A 150 -7.89 -11.43 -7.49
CA PHE A 150 -7.48 -10.90 -8.78
C PHE A 150 -6.13 -11.51 -9.23
N PRO A 151 -6.06 -12.17 -10.39
CA PRO A 151 -4.86 -12.91 -10.82
C PRO A 151 -3.71 -12.00 -11.28
N GLY A 152 -3.93 -10.69 -11.38
CA GLY A 152 -3.00 -9.76 -12.00
C GLY A 152 -3.32 -9.54 -13.48
N PHE A 153 -2.85 -8.43 -14.03
CA PHE A 153 -3.03 -8.11 -15.44
C PHE A 153 -2.08 -8.93 -16.31
N VAL A 154 -2.55 -9.26 -17.51
CA VAL A 154 -1.71 -9.75 -18.61
C VAL A 154 -1.58 -8.65 -19.64
N VAL A 155 -0.36 -8.14 -19.84
CA VAL A 155 -0.05 -7.14 -20.87
C VAL A 155 0.55 -7.84 -22.09
N PRO A 156 -0.15 -7.89 -23.24
CA PRO A 156 0.32 -8.60 -24.44
C PRO A 156 1.67 -8.07 -24.93
N PRO A 157 2.44 -8.87 -25.70
CA PRO A 157 3.65 -8.39 -26.38
C PRO A 157 3.33 -7.14 -27.21
N HIS A 158 4.14 -6.09 -27.08
CA HIS A 158 3.93 -4.80 -27.77
C HIS A 158 2.56 -4.14 -27.56
N GLY A 159 1.76 -4.67 -26.63
CA GLY A 159 0.38 -4.27 -26.40
C GLY A 159 0.24 -3.22 -25.30
N THR A 160 -0.98 -2.71 -25.16
CA THR A 160 -1.36 -1.80 -24.06
C THR A 160 -2.61 -2.32 -23.38
N VAL A 161 -2.56 -2.35 -22.05
CA VAL A 161 -3.75 -2.52 -21.20
C VAL A 161 -4.06 -1.17 -20.58
N THR A 162 -5.32 -0.74 -20.69
CA THR A 162 -5.82 0.47 -20.00
C THR A 162 -6.73 0.02 -18.87
N VAL A 163 -6.35 0.37 -17.64
CA VAL A 163 -7.07 0.07 -16.42
C VAL A 163 -7.84 1.33 -15.98
N PRO A 164 -9.18 1.33 -16.05
CA PRO A 164 -9.99 2.36 -15.43
C PRO A 164 -9.79 2.35 -13.91
N LEU A 165 -9.59 3.53 -13.33
CA LEU A 165 -9.55 3.73 -11.89
C LEU A 165 -10.64 4.72 -11.48
N ARG A 166 -11.14 4.59 -10.26
CA ARG A 166 -11.98 5.61 -9.63
C ARG A 166 -11.39 5.97 -8.27
N LEU A 167 -11.08 7.24 -8.07
CA LEU A 167 -10.50 7.75 -6.83
C LEU A 167 -11.48 8.73 -6.19
N ALA A 168 -11.71 8.58 -4.90
CA ALA A 168 -12.43 9.53 -4.05
C ALA A 168 -11.71 9.70 -2.71
N PHE A 169 -12.09 10.74 -1.97
CA PHE A 169 -11.58 11.02 -0.64
C PHE A 169 -12.72 11.12 0.38
N ALA A 170 -12.50 10.60 1.59
CA ALA A 170 -13.44 10.72 2.69
C ALA A 170 -13.69 12.19 3.09
N GLY A 171 -14.84 12.46 3.72
CA GLY A 171 -15.25 13.82 4.11
C GLY A 171 -14.30 14.51 5.11
N ASN A 172 -13.59 13.72 5.91
CA ASN A 172 -12.62 14.18 6.91
C ASN A 172 -11.16 14.24 6.41
N THR A 173 -10.92 13.98 5.13
CA THR A 173 -9.57 14.00 4.53
C THR A 173 -8.90 15.38 4.73
N PRO A 174 -7.62 15.46 5.12
CA PRO A 174 -6.89 16.72 5.16
C PRO A 174 -6.88 17.43 3.80
N ALA A 175 -7.02 18.76 3.80
CA ALA A 175 -6.83 19.52 2.56
C ALA A 175 -5.35 19.70 2.27
N GLY A 176 -5.01 19.79 0.99
CA GLY A 176 -3.65 20.05 0.55
C GLY A 176 -3.26 19.27 -0.70
N PRO A 177 -2.02 19.46 -1.17
CA PRO A 177 -1.49 18.74 -2.31
C PRO A 177 -1.25 17.26 -1.97
N VAL A 178 -1.61 16.40 -2.91
CA VAL A 178 -1.37 14.95 -2.90
C VAL A 178 -0.65 14.59 -4.19
N THR A 179 0.40 13.79 -4.06
CA THR A 179 1.06 13.16 -5.21
C THR A 179 0.71 11.69 -5.24
N ALA A 180 0.30 11.22 -6.41
CA ALA A 180 0.03 9.83 -6.71
C ALA A 180 1.00 9.33 -7.79
N ASN A 181 1.53 8.13 -7.63
CA ASN A 181 2.22 7.40 -8.68
C ASN A 181 1.86 5.91 -8.62
N VAL A 182 2.13 5.17 -9.69
CA VAL A 182 1.86 3.73 -9.78
C VAL A 182 3.09 2.99 -10.28
N THR A 183 3.51 1.97 -9.53
CA THR A 183 4.57 1.05 -9.93
C THR A 183 3.95 -0.27 -10.37
N ALA A 184 4.27 -0.73 -11.58
CA ALA A 184 3.87 -2.05 -12.05
C ALA A 184 4.85 -3.11 -11.51
N VAL A 185 4.34 -4.10 -10.79
CA VAL A 185 5.13 -5.20 -10.23
C VAL A 185 4.67 -6.52 -10.82
N GLN A 186 5.58 -7.32 -11.37
CA GLN A 186 5.29 -8.71 -11.71
C GLN A 186 5.47 -9.55 -10.44
N LYS A 187 4.40 -10.21 -9.99
CA LYS A 187 4.48 -11.19 -8.90
C LYS A 187 5.23 -12.44 -9.37
N ARG A 188 6.08 -12.99 -8.50
CA ARG A 188 6.96 -14.13 -8.75
C ARG A 188 7.00 -15.02 -7.51
N GLY A 189 6.01 -15.90 -7.38
CA GLY A 189 5.81 -16.64 -6.13
C GLY A 189 5.55 -15.68 -4.97
N ASP A 190 6.43 -15.72 -3.96
CA ASP A 190 6.40 -14.83 -2.78
C ASP A 190 7.21 -13.53 -2.97
N ASP A 191 7.81 -13.34 -4.14
CA ASP A 191 8.60 -12.14 -4.49
C ASP A 191 7.92 -11.30 -5.59
N GLY A 192 8.45 -10.12 -5.87
CA GLY A 192 7.96 -9.23 -6.90
C GLY A 192 9.09 -8.49 -7.63
N ALA A 193 9.00 -8.40 -8.96
CA ALA A 193 9.93 -7.62 -9.76
C ALA A 193 9.26 -6.34 -10.28
N TRP A 194 9.92 -5.21 -10.10
CA TRP A 194 9.45 -3.95 -10.66
C TRP A 194 9.66 -3.96 -12.16
N VAL A 195 8.57 -3.75 -12.90
CA VAL A 195 8.53 -3.90 -14.36
C VAL A 195 8.07 -2.63 -15.06
N GLY A 196 7.66 -1.61 -14.32
CA GLY A 196 7.27 -0.30 -14.85
C GLY A 196 6.96 0.69 -13.74
N GLU A 197 7.03 1.98 -14.02
CA GLU A 197 6.73 3.06 -13.07
C GLU A 197 6.12 4.23 -13.84
N SER A 198 5.06 4.82 -13.28
CA SER A 198 4.48 6.05 -13.83
C SER A 198 5.20 7.28 -13.33
N ASP A 199 5.08 8.37 -14.08
CA ASP A 199 5.40 9.69 -13.54
C ASP A 199 4.50 10.04 -12.35
N ASP A 200 4.96 11.00 -11.55
CA ASP A 200 4.17 11.61 -10.49
C ASP A 200 2.97 12.37 -11.07
N TYR A 201 1.82 12.19 -10.44
CA TYR A 201 0.62 12.98 -10.70
C TYR A 201 0.24 13.77 -9.46
N THR A 202 0.20 15.10 -9.56
CA THR A 202 -0.16 15.98 -8.45
C THR A 202 -1.56 16.57 -8.61
N PHE A 203 -2.35 16.51 -7.55
CA PHE A 203 -3.63 17.19 -7.41
C PHE A 203 -3.77 17.75 -5.99
N ALA A 204 -4.86 18.47 -5.70
CA ALA A 204 -5.18 18.93 -4.36
C ALA A 204 -6.51 18.38 -3.86
N VAL A 205 -6.60 18.08 -2.57
CA VAL A 205 -7.87 17.92 -1.86
C VAL A 205 -8.26 19.29 -1.30
N GLU A 206 -9.38 19.83 -1.74
CA GLU A 206 -9.89 21.12 -1.29
C GLU A 206 -10.67 20.97 0.03
N PRO A 207 -10.77 22.03 0.85
CA PRO A 207 -11.72 22.07 1.94
C PRO A 207 -13.13 21.82 1.40
N GLY A 208 -13.92 20.97 2.06
CA GLY A 208 -15.34 20.84 1.71
C GLY A 208 -16.00 22.21 1.76
N ARG A 209 -16.81 22.56 0.74
CA ARG A 209 -17.57 23.82 0.77
C ARG A 209 -18.41 23.83 2.05
N PRO A 210 -18.43 24.94 2.81
CA PRO A 210 -19.37 25.06 3.91
C PRO A 210 -20.77 24.80 3.35
N GLY A 211 -21.42 23.74 3.82
CA GLY A 211 -22.80 23.49 3.45
C GLY A 211 -23.60 24.72 3.82
N VAL A 212 -24.34 25.29 2.87
CA VAL A 212 -25.43 26.20 3.20
C VAL A 212 -26.41 25.35 3.98
N HIS A 213 -26.31 25.38 5.31
CA HIS A 213 -27.39 24.88 6.15
C HIS A 213 -28.63 25.67 5.73
N PRO A 214 -29.73 25.04 5.28
CA PRO A 214 -30.98 25.76 5.18
C PRO A 214 -31.26 26.31 6.57
N GLU A 215 -31.25 27.64 6.67
CA GLU A 215 -31.52 28.36 7.90
C GLU A 215 -32.87 27.86 8.40
N ARG A 216 -32.83 27.08 9.49
CA ARG A 216 -34.04 26.71 10.21
C ARG A 216 -34.67 28.04 10.64
N PRO A 217 -35.91 28.38 10.23
CA PRO A 217 -36.51 29.65 10.60
C PRO A 217 -36.47 29.81 12.12
N GLY A 218 -35.82 30.88 12.57
CA GLY A 218 -35.68 31.18 13.98
C GLY A 218 -37.04 31.27 14.64
N VAL A 219 -37.26 30.46 15.68
CA VAL A 219 -38.41 30.61 16.57
C VAL A 219 -38.18 31.87 17.42
N HIS A 220 -38.94 32.92 17.15
CA HIS A 220 -39.00 34.10 18.00
C HIS A 220 -39.62 33.76 19.37
N PRO A 221 -39.08 34.22 20.50
CA PRO A 221 -39.70 34.05 21.81
C PRO A 221 -40.74 35.15 22.04
N GLY A 222 -42.02 34.78 22.04
CA GLY A 222 -43.15 35.69 22.20
C GLY A 222 -44.24 35.19 23.15
N ARG A 223 -44.10 35.53 24.43
CA ARG A 223 -45.14 36.00 25.37
C ARG A 223 -46.37 35.11 25.68
N THR A 224 -46.32 34.51 26.88
CA THR A 224 -47.36 34.29 27.92
C THR A 224 -48.86 34.33 27.57
N HIS A 225 -49.56 33.22 27.82
CA HIS A 225 -50.86 33.21 28.49
C HIS A 225 -51.02 31.93 29.34
N ARG A 226 -51.47 32.11 30.60
CA ARG A 226 -51.77 31.07 31.59
C ARG A 226 -53.29 30.90 31.69
N ALA A 227 -53.81 29.68 31.58
CA ALA A 227 -54.97 29.19 32.35
C ALA A 227 -55.24 27.68 32.15
N ALA A 228 -55.14 26.94 33.27
CA ALA A 228 -55.88 25.77 33.77
C ALA A 228 -56.33 24.57 32.87
N ALA A 229 -55.97 23.38 33.35
CA ALA A 229 -56.44 22.01 33.01
C ALA A 229 -57.84 21.72 33.66
N PRO A 230 -58.48 20.50 33.59
CA PRO A 230 -57.96 19.19 33.18
C PRO A 230 -58.92 18.20 32.43
N GLY A 231 -58.36 17.10 31.91
CA GLY A 231 -59.07 15.80 31.79
C GLY A 231 -58.77 14.96 30.54
N GLY A 232 -58.46 13.66 30.72
CA GLY A 232 -58.89 12.61 29.78
C GLY A 232 -57.86 11.81 28.97
N ASN A 233 -57.12 10.91 29.63
CA ASN A 233 -56.75 9.52 29.29
C ASN A 233 -56.65 8.97 27.83
N ARG A 234 -55.56 8.20 27.62
CA ARG A 234 -55.29 7.02 26.74
C ARG A 234 -55.05 7.19 25.22
N GLY A 235 -53.88 6.68 24.80
CA GLY A 235 -53.78 5.68 23.74
C GLY A 235 -52.90 6.00 22.52
N ASN A 236 -51.81 5.23 22.38
CA ASN A 236 -51.07 4.85 21.16
C ASN A 236 -50.17 5.93 20.51
N ASP A 237 -48.84 5.75 20.55
CA ASP A 237 -47.98 4.91 19.70
C ASP A 237 -47.53 5.69 18.46
N ASP A 238 -46.25 6.10 18.45
CA ASP A 238 -45.35 6.06 17.28
C ASP A 238 -44.07 6.86 17.57
N ALA A 239 -43.07 6.18 18.12
CA ALA A 239 -41.66 6.57 18.06
C ALA A 239 -40.96 5.57 17.12
N PRO A 240 -40.13 6.02 16.15
CA PRO A 240 -39.40 5.11 15.28
C PRO A 240 -38.33 4.32 16.07
N PRO A 241 -38.01 3.08 15.63
CA PRO A 241 -37.30 2.12 16.46
C PRO A 241 -35.82 2.47 16.62
N ALA A 242 -35.40 2.56 17.88
CA ALA A 242 -34.01 2.35 18.25
C ALA A 242 -33.70 0.84 18.17
N LEU A 243 -32.92 0.44 17.16
CA LEU A 243 -32.19 -0.82 17.15
C LEU A 243 -30.81 -0.50 17.76
N ALA A 244 -30.56 -0.90 19.01
CA ALA A 244 -29.76 -2.09 19.37
C ALA A 244 -28.44 -2.09 18.59
N ASP A 245 -27.27 -1.72 19.13
CA ASP A 245 -26.68 -2.03 20.45
C ASP A 245 -26.86 -3.48 20.90
N THR A 246 -26.07 -4.35 20.26
CA THR A 246 -25.42 -5.57 20.77
C THR A 246 -24.60 -6.10 19.60
N GLY A 247 -23.34 -6.51 19.70
CA GLY A 247 -22.45 -6.74 20.83
C GLY A 247 -21.21 -7.44 20.27
N ASP A 248 -20.27 -7.71 21.15
CA ASP A 248 -19.14 -8.62 21.00
C ASP A 248 -17.91 -8.07 20.26
N ALA A 249 -17.18 -7.25 21.03
CA ALA A 249 -15.73 -7.34 21.08
C ALA A 249 -15.30 -8.79 21.35
N LEU A 250 -14.62 -9.39 20.36
CA LEU A 250 -13.75 -10.53 20.57
C LEU A 250 -12.33 -10.18 20.08
N PRO A 251 -11.29 -10.58 20.82
CA PRO A 251 -9.92 -10.16 20.56
C PRO A 251 -9.30 -11.01 19.46
N LEU A 252 -9.02 -10.42 18.31
CA LEU A 252 -8.18 -11.05 17.28
C LEU A 252 -6.71 -10.76 17.57
N TYR A 253 -6.14 -11.53 18.50
CA TYR A 253 -4.72 -11.86 18.46
C TYR A 253 -4.53 -13.01 17.46
N GLY A 254 -3.79 -12.75 16.38
CA GLY A 254 -3.30 -13.76 15.45
C GLY A 254 -3.74 -13.53 14.00
N ILE A 255 -2.88 -12.94 13.18
CA ILE A 255 -1.87 -13.62 12.36
C ILE A 255 -0.99 -12.52 11.77
N GLY A 256 0.11 -12.21 12.47
CA GLY A 256 1.21 -11.43 11.93
C GLY A 256 2.30 -12.39 11.51
N ALA A 257 2.47 -12.66 10.22
CA ALA A 257 3.65 -13.38 9.71
C ALA A 257 3.95 -13.26 8.21
N THR A 258 3.14 -12.61 7.36
CA THR A 258 3.37 -12.65 5.89
C THR A 258 3.48 -11.29 5.19
N ALA A 259 3.69 -10.19 5.93
CA ALA A 259 3.91 -8.86 5.34
C ALA A 259 5.33 -8.28 5.57
N CYS A 260 6.17 -8.89 6.41
CA CYS A 260 7.40 -8.24 6.87
C CYS A 260 8.64 -8.44 5.98
N ALA A 261 8.58 -9.21 4.89
CA ALA A 261 9.77 -9.47 4.06
C ALA A 261 9.91 -8.55 2.83
N LEU A 262 8.84 -7.91 2.35
CA LEU A 262 8.89 -7.05 1.16
C LEU A 262 9.17 -5.57 1.48
N LEU A 263 8.97 -5.12 2.72
CA LEU A 263 9.08 -3.71 3.11
C LEU A 263 10.48 -3.25 3.51
N ALA A 264 11.39 -4.16 3.88
CA ALA A 264 12.76 -3.79 4.29
C ALA A 264 13.72 -3.59 3.10
N GLY A 265 13.48 -4.24 1.96
CA GLY A 265 14.34 -4.13 0.78
C GLY A 265 14.05 -2.91 -0.10
N GLY A 266 12.78 -2.50 -0.19
CA GLY A 266 12.32 -1.45 -1.11
C GLY A 266 12.60 -0.02 -0.63
N THR A 267 12.51 0.25 0.67
CA THR A 267 12.65 1.60 1.26
C THR A 267 14.08 2.15 1.15
N ALA A 268 15.10 1.31 1.36
CA ALA A 268 16.50 1.74 1.23
C ALA A 268 16.90 2.12 -0.21
N LEU A 269 16.31 1.48 -1.22
CA LEU A 269 16.65 1.74 -2.62
C LEU A 269 15.95 2.99 -3.18
N VAL A 270 14.70 3.25 -2.79
CA VAL A 270 13.94 4.46 -3.19
C VAL A 270 14.56 5.73 -2.60
N LEU A 271 15.03 5.68 -1.36
CA LEU A 271 15.76 6.81 -0.75
C LEU A 271 17.14 7.00 -1.39
N GLY A 272 17.83 5.91 -1.76
CA GLY A 272 19.11 5.97 -2.47
C GLY A 272 19.02 6.64 -3.84
N MET A 273 18.04 6.28 -4.66
CA MET A 273 17.90 6.83 -6.02
C MET A 273 17.39 8.28 -6.04
N ARG A 274 16.49 8.67 -5.12
CA ARG A 274 16.04 10.07 -4.98
C ARG A 274 17.18 11.00 -4.53
N ALA A 275 18.09 10.52 -3.68
CA ALA A 275 19.26 11.29 -3.25
C ALA A 275 20.29 11.50 -4.38
N VAL A 276 20.51 10.48 -5.22
CA VAL A 276 21.43 10.57 -6.37
C VAL A 276 20.92 11.55 -7.43
N ARG A 277 19.62 11.51 -7.76
CA ARG A 277 19.01 12.45 -8.72
C ARG A 277 19.05 13.91 -8.27
N ARG A 278 18.96 14.18 -6.97
CA ARG A 278 19.11 15.55 -6.43
C ARG A 278 20.56 16.05 -6.51
N ARG A 279 21.54 15.17 -6.31
CA ARG A 279 22.97 15.53 -6.44
C ARG A 279 23.36 15.80 -7.89
N THR A 280 22.85 15.03 -8.85
CA THR A 280 23.14 15.27 -10.28
C THR A 280 22.50 16.57 -10.79
N ALA A 281 21.30 16.92 -10.30
CA ALA A 281 20.66 18.20 -10.61
C ALA A 281 21.46 19.39 -10.06
N ALA A 282 21.92 19.31 -8.80
CA ALA A 282 22.74 20.37 -8.18
C ALA A 282 24.10 20.55 -8.89
N VAL A 283 24.76 19.44 -9.27
CA VAL A 283 26.03 19.50 -10.01
C VAL A 283 25.83 20.04 -11.44
N GLN A 284 24.71 19.73 -12.11
CA GLN A 284 24.41 20.33 -13.42
C GLN A 284 24.14 21.84 -13.32
N GLU A 285 23.56 22.32 -12.23
CA GLU A 285 23.32 23.73 -11.99
C GLU A 285 24.63 24.49 -11.68
N GLU A 286 25.54 23.89 -10.90
CA GLU A 286 26.90 24.43 -10.69
C GLU A 286 27.73 24.45 -11.98
N VAL A 287 27.66 23.41 -12.81
CA VAL A 287 28.37 23.37 -14.11
C VAL A 287 27.82 24.42 -15.08
N ARG A 288 26.50 24.67 -15.08
CA ARG A 288 25.89 25.76 -15.86
C ARG A 288 26.27 27.15 -15.32
N ALA A 289 26.36 27.31 -14.00
CA ALA A 289 26.81 28.55 -13.38
C ALA A 289 28.29 28.82 -13.66
N ALA A 290 29.15 27.80 -13.63
CA ALA A 290 30.57 27.88 -13.96
C ALA A 290 30.81 28.15 -15.46
N ALA A 291 29.94 27.64 -16.35
CA ALA A 291 30.00 27.90 -17.78
C ALA A 291 29.49 29.31 -18.17
N GLY A 292 28.77 30.00 -17.27
CA GLY A 292 28.16 31.31 -17.52
C GLY A 292 29.04 32.54 -17.21
N VAL A 293 30.22 32.38 -16.62
CA VAL A 293 31.11 33.50 -16.26
C VAL A 293 32.34 33.54 -17.15
N ARG A 294 32.19 34.03 -18.39
CA ARG A 294 33.26 34.74 -19.12
C ARG A 294 32.67 35.86 -19.96
N ARG A 295 32.56 37.04 -19.35
CA ARG A 295 32.47 38.30 -20.09
C ARG A 295 33.92 38.72 -20.39
N PRO A 296 34.35 38.82 -21.66
CA PRO A 296 35.70 39.31 -21.95
C PRO A 296 35.76 40.82 -21.66
N PRO A 297 36.84 41.33 -21.04
CA PRO A 297 37.03 42.76 -20.86
C PRO A 297 37.62 43.39 -22.12
N GLY A 298 37.05 44.52 -22.53
CA GLY A 298 37.76 45.58 -23.25
C GLY A 298 37.84 45.46 -24.76
N ALA A 299 37.10 46.35 -25.44
CA ALA A 299 37.53 46.95 -26.70
C ALA A 299 36.89 48.36 -26.79
N ASP A 300 37.50 49.31 -26.08
CA ASP A 300 37.49 50.70 -26.50
C ASP A 300 38.64 50.87 -27.48
N HIS A 301 38.32 51.18 -28.74
CA HIS A 301 39.01 52.12 -29.63
C HIS A 301 38.24 52.27 -30.94
#